data_AF-A0A953X1D8-F1
#
_entry.id   AF-A0A953X1D8-F1
#
_cell.length_a   1.000
_cell.length_b   1.000
_cell.length_c   1.000
_cell.angle_alpha   90.00
_cell.angle_beta   90.00
_cell.angle_gamma   90.00
#
_symmetry.space_group_name_H-M   'P 1'
#
loop_
_entity.id
_entity.type
_entity.pdbx_description
1 polymer ?
#
loop_
_entity_poly.entity_id
_entity_poly.type
_entity_poly.pdbx_seq_one_letter_code
_entity_poly.pdbx_strand_id
1 'polypeptide(L)' 'GPFRRLKAVWTVTPLERGGCDVRLDIDYDFKNPFIGMLAAANHDLAVDRILNAFLDEGRRRFALPPGPIASVPE' A
#
# COMPACT_ATOMS: atom_id res chain seq x y z
N GLY A 1 -4.12 -2.66 -20.82
CA GLY A 1 -3.33 -3.43 -19.83
C GLY A 1 -3.83 -4.87 -19.70
N PRO A 2 -3.10 -5.70 -18.94
CA PRO A 2 -3.42 -7.12 -18.71
C PRO A 2 -4.62 -7.32 -17.78
N PHE A 3 -4.92 -6.34 -16.94
CA PHE A 3 -6.09 -6.30 -16.08
C PHE A 3 -7.35 -5.93 -16.88
N ARG A 4 -8.43 -6.66 -16.61
CA ARG A 4 -9.80 -6.28 -16.97
C ARG A 4 -10.34 -5.25 -15.97
N ARG A 5 -10.07 -5.45 -14.68
CA ARG A 5 -10.35 -4.50 -13.59
C ARG A 5 -9.18 -4.47 -12.63
N LEU A 6 -8.88 -3.29 -12.11
CA LEU A 6 -7.94 -3.09 -11.02
C LEU A 6 -8.43 -1.89 -10.21
N LYS A 7 -8.76 -2.12 -8.94
CA LYS A 7 -9.14 -1.10 -7.98
C LYS A 7 -8.30 -1.31 -6.74
N ALA A 8 -7.51 -0.30 -6.38
CA ALA A 8 -6.73 -0.28 -5.15
C ALA A 8 -7.20 0.90 -4.29
N VAL A 9 -7.51 0.65 -3.03
CA VAL A 9 -7.88 1.66 -2.04
C VAL A 9 -6.86 1.61 -0.92
N TRP A 10 -6.21 2.74 -0.69
CA TRP A 10 -5.29 2.94 0.42
C TRP A 10 -6.01 3.71 1.52
N THR A 11 -5.93 3.22 2.74
CA THR A 11 -6.42 3.91 3.93
C THR A 11 -5.27 4.08 4.90
N VAL A 12 -5.05 5.31 5.35
CA VAL A 12 -4.01 5.64 6.33
C VAL A 12 -4.70 6.29 7.52
N THR A 13 -4.66 5.60 8.66
CA THR A 13 -5.35 6.01 9.89
C THR A 13 -4.32 6.43 10.93
N PRO A 14 -4.28 7.69 11.38
CA PRO A 14 -3.36 8.10 12.44
C PRO A 14 -3.69 7.38 13.75
N LEU A 15 -2.65 7.01 14.51
CA LEU A 15 -2.79 6.36 15.82
C LEU A 15 -2.53 7.36 16.95
N GLU A 16 -3.23 7.19 18.07
CA GLU A 16 -3.18 8.11 19.22
C GLU A 16 -1.77 8.31 19.79
N ARG A 17 -0.93 7.27 19.76
CA ARG A 17 0.43 7.28 20.31
C ARG A 17 1.51 7.63 19.26
N GLY A 18 1.09 8.20 18.14
CA GLY A 18 1.94 8.45 16.98
C GLY A 18 2.02 7.26 16.03
N GLY A 19 2.48 7.54 14.81
CA GLY A 19 2.44 6.59 13.70
C GLY A 19 1.05 6.52 13.04
N CYS A 20 0.90 5.57 12.12
CA CYS A 20 -0.35 5.32 11.43
C CYS A 20 -0.52 3.83 11.13
N ASP A 21 -1.77 3.38 11.10
CA ASP A 21 -2.16 2.12 10.49
C ASP A 21 -2.34 2.34 8.98
N VAL A 22 -1.76 1.46 8.17
CA VAL A 22 -1.80 1.54 6.70
C VAL A 22 -2.44 0.27 6.17
N ARG A 23 -3.57 0.45 5.50
CA ARG A 23 -4.35 -0.63 4.91
C ARG A 23 -4.45 -0.47 3.41
N LEU A 24 -4.33 -1.59 2.71
CA LEU A 24 -4.42 -1.69 1.27
C LEU A 24 -5.48 -2.74 0.90
N ASP A 25 -6.58 -2.29 0.29
CA ASP A 25 -7.57 -3.15 -0.33
C ASP A 25 -7.38 -3.16 -1.84
N ILE A 26 -7.17 -4.33 -2.43
CA ILE A 26 -7.02 -4.47 -3.87
C ILE A 26 -8.02 -5.50 -4.41
N ASP A 27 -8.87 -5.05 -5.33
CA ASP A 27 -9.68 -5.91 -6.21
C ASP A 27 -9.10 -5.86 -7.62
N TYR A 28 -8.73 -7.01 -8.18
CA TYR A 28 -8.25 -7.10 -9.54
C TYR A 28 -8.76 -8.33 -10.26
N ASP A 29 -8.86 -8.20 -11.58
CA ASP A 29 -9.23 -9.28 -12.49
C ASP A 29 -8.35 -9.21 -13.74
N PHE A 30 -7.83 -10.35 -14.18
CA PHE A 30 -7.00 -10.46 -15.37
C PHE A 30 -7.83 -10.84 -16.59
N LYS A 31 -7.43 -10.33 -17.76
CA LYS A 31 -8.06 -10.70 -19.02
C LYS A 31 -7.80 -12.17 -19.38
N ASN A 32 -6.61 -12.68 -19.07
CA ASN A 32 -6.26 -14.09 -19.28
C ASN A 32 -6.62 -14.91 -18.02
N PRO A 33 -7.53 -15.89 -18.12
CA PRO A 33 -7.98 -16.68 -16.97
C PRO A 33 -6.88 -17.52 -16.32
N PHE A 34 -5.89 -18.01 -17.08
CA PHE A 34 -4.76 -18.76 -16.50
C PHE A 34 -3.89 -17.89 -15.60
N ILE A 35 -3.63 -16.65 -16.03
CA ILE A 35 -2.90 -15.66 -15.21
C ILE A 35 -3.74 -15.28 -13.99
N GLY A 36 -5.05 -15.08 -14.18
CA GLY A 36 -5.98 -14.81 -13.09
C GLY A 36 -5.97 -15.90 -12.02
N MET A 37 -5.93 -17.18 -12.42
CA MET A 37 -5.85 -18.32 -11.51
C MET A 37 -4.55 -18.35 -10.71
N LEU A 38 -3.41 -18.15 -11.37
CA LEU A 38 -2.10 -18.10 -10.69
C LEU A 38 -1.99 -16.92 -9.73
N ALA A 39 -2.56 -15.76 -10.10
CA ALA A 39 -2.58 -14.58 -9.26
C ALA A 39 -3.50 -14.79 -8.05
N ALA A 40 -4.70 -15.37 -8.24
CA ALA A 40 -5.62 -15.69 -7.15
C ALA A 40 -5.00 -16.65 -6.13
N ALA A 41 -4.25 -17.67 -6.60
CA ALA A 41 -3.55 -18.62 -5.73
C ALA A 41 -2.45 -17.96 -4.87
N ASN A 42 -1.96 -16.78 -5.26
CA ASN A 42 -0.88 -16.07 -4.58
C ASN A 42 -1.29 -14.64 -4.18
N HIS A 43 -2.58 -14.39 -4.03
CA HIS A 43 -3.11 -13.03 -3.88
C HIS A 43 -2.51 -12.33 -2.65
N ASP A 44 -2.62 -12.95 -1.48
CA ASP A 44 -2.15 -12.39 -0.21
C ASP A 44 -0.65 -12.07 -0.27
N LEU A 45 0.15 -13.00 -0.78
CA LEU A 45 1.60 -12.81 -0.95
C LEU A 45 1.93 -11.61 -1.85
N ALA A 46 1.17 -11.42 -2.94
CA ALA A 46 1.40 -10.30 -3.85
C ALA A 46 1.03 -8.96 -3.19
N VAL A 47 -0.12 -8.90 -2.50
CA VAL A 47 -0.57 -7.70 -1.79
C VAL A 47 0.38 -7.35 -0.66
N ASP A 48 0.82 -8.33 0.13
CA ASP A 48 1.79 -8.15 1.21
C ASP A 48 3.12 -7.60 0.69
N ARG A 49 3.60 -8.07 -0.46
CA ARG A 49 4.81 -7.53 -1.08
C ARG A 49 4.67 -6.05 -1.44
N ILE A 50 3.51 -5.65 -1.95
CA ILE A 50 3.24 -4.24 -2.29
C ILE A 50 3.18 -3.39 -1.03
N LEU A 51 2.44 -3.85 0.00
CA LEU A 51 2.33 -3.15 1.28
C LEU A 51 3.69 -3.00 1.95
N ASN A 52 4.49 -4.08 2.01
CA ASN A 52 5.83 -4.06 2.58
C ASN A 52 6.76 -3.10 1.85
N ALA A 53 6.75 -3.09 0.50
CA ALA A 53 7.55 -2.15 -0.28
C ALA A 53 7.16 -0.69 0.01
N PHE A 54 5.87 -0.40 0.19
CA PHE A 54 5.41 0.93 0.59
C PHE A 54 5.93 1.32 1.99
N LEU A 55 5.84 0.42 2.96
CA LEU A 55 6.32 0.65 4.32
C LEU A 55 7.85 0.79 4.38
N ASP A 56 8.58 0.00 3.61
CA ASP A 56 10.03 0.09 3.45
C ASP A 56 10.44 1.45 2.89
N GLU A 57 9.72 1.94 1.88
CA GLU A 57 9.99 3.25 1.29
C GLU A 57 9.68 4.40 2.27
N GLY A 58 8.60 4.28 3.05
CA GLY A 58 8.31 5.22 4.14
C GLY A 58 9.44 5.27 5.16
N ARG A 59 9.91 4.10 5.62
CA ARG A 59 11.09 4.01 6.50
C ARG A 59 12.31 4.64 5.85
N ARG A 60 12.62 4.34 4.59
CA ARG A 60 13.79 4.89 3.89
C ARG A 60 13.76 6.42 3.82
N ARG A 61 12.58 7.03 3.57
CA ARG A 61 12.44 8.49 3.44
C ARG A 61 12.35 9.23 4.78
N PHE A 62 11.77 8.59 5.80
CA PHE A 62 11.37 9.25 7.05
C PHE A 62 11.98 8.62 8.31
N ALA A 63 13.01 7.76 8.19
CA ALA A 63 13.73 7.19 9.33
C ALA A 63 14.60 8.20 10.12
N LEU A 64 14.72 9.44 9.64
CA LEU A 64 15.23 10.55 10.44
C LEU A 64 14.04 11.28 11.07
N PRO A 65 14.12 11.70 12.35
CA PRO A 65 13.06 12.50 12.95
C PRO A 65 12.79 13.71 12.06
N PRO A 66 11.52 14.11 11.87
CA PRO A 66 11.23 15.32 11.12
C PRO A 66 12.06 16.44 11.75
N GLY A 67 12.93 17.07 10.96
CA GLY A 67 13.43 18.39 11.30
C GLY A 67 12.24 19.29 11.65
N PRO A 68 12.43 20.31 12.51
CA PRO A 68 11.35 21.07 13.11
C PRO A 68 10.26 21.37 12.08
N ILE A 69 9.06 20.84 12.33
CA ILE A 69 7.89 21.03 11.47
C ILE A 69 7.74 22.54 11.34
N ALA A 70 8.02 23.09 10.14
CA ALA A 70 7.72 24.47 9.86
C ALA A 70 6.23 24.63 10.08
N SER A 71 5.88 25.37 11.14
CA SER A 71 4.51 25.72 11.50
C SER A 71 3.80 26.24 10.26
N VAL A 72 2.76 25.53 9.83
CA VAL A 72 1.84 26.00 8.79
C VAL A 72 1.13 27.24 9.35
N PRO A 73 1.23 28.41 8.70
CA PRO A 73 0.47 29.58 9.13
C PRO A 73 -1.03 29.32 8.93
N GLU A 74 -1.81 29.80 9.89
CA GLU A 74 -3.29 29.76 9.94
C GLU A 74 -3.96 30.44 8.75
#